data_AF-A0A7X6STW9-F1
#
_entry.id   AF-A0A7X6STW9-F1
#
_cell.length_a   1.000
_cell.length_b   1.000
_cell.length_c   1.000
_cell.angle_alpha   90.00
_cell.angle_beta   90.00
_cell.angle_gamma   90.00
#
_symmetry.space_group_name_H-M   'P 1'
#
loop_
_entity.id
_entity.type
_entity.pdbx_description
1 polymer ?
#
loop_
_entity_poly.entity_id
_entity_poly.type
_entity_poly.pdbx_seq_one_letter_code
_entity_poly.pdbx_strand_id
1 'polypeptide(L)'
;MKKIFKSLALPVALSAAGLFGAAQAQSPVVIKFAHVVADSTPKGQGALLFKQKAEERLGDKVKVEVYPNSSLYGDGQEMDALLSGDVHLLAPSLSKLEHYQKKLQLFDLPFLFEN
;
A
#
# COMPACT_ATOMS: atom_id res chain seq x y z
N MET A 1 9.68 -38.14 -69.99
CA MET A 1 9.24 -37.02 -69.12
C MET A 1 8.48 -37.60 -67.93
N LYS A 2 8.97 -37.26 -66.72
CA LYS A 2 8.47 -37.49 -65.34
C LYS A 2 7.75 -38.81 -65.00
N LYS A 3 8.50 -39.67 -64.31
CA LYS A 3 8.09 -40.85 -63.56
C LYS A 3 7.69 -40.48 -62.11
N ILE A 4 6.54 -41.02 -61.67
CA ILE A 4 6.35 -41.92 -60.50
C ILE A 4 6.52 -41.37 -59.06
N PHE A 5 5.41 -41.46 -58.31
CA PHE A 5 5.19 -41.83 -56.89
C PHE A 5 6.18 -41.39 -55.79
N LYS A 6 5.61 -40.87 -54.69
CA LYS A 6 5.67 -41.48 -53.32
C LYS A 6 4.94 -40.60 -52.30
N SER A 7 3.79 -41.06 -51.83
CA SER A 7 3.15 -40.59 -50.60
C SER A 7 3.89 -41.20 -49.41
N LEU A 8 4.52 -40.35 -48.61
CA LEU A 8 5.27 -40.71 -47.40
C LEU A 8 4.50 -40.22 -46.17
N ALA A 9 4.11 -41.15 -45.30
CA ALA A 9 3.61 -40.86 -43.97
C ALA A 9 4.75 -40.34 -43.08
N LEU A 10 4.46 -39.38 -42.18
CA LEU A 10 5.27 -39.19 -40.96
C LEU A 10 4.43 -38.52 -39.85
N PRO A 11 4.43 -39.07 -38.62
CA PRO A 11 3.73 -38.52 -37.46
C PRO A 11 4.59 -37.48 -36.75
N VAL A 12 4.00 -36.39 -36.24
CA VAL A 12 4.66 -35.50 -35.28
C VAL A 12 3.71 -35.26 -34.11
N ALA A 13 3.85 -36.11 -33.10
CA ALA A 13 3.63 -35.71 -31.73
C ALA A 13 4.81 -34.82 -31.32
N LEU A 14 4.51 -33.70 -30.63
CA LEU A 14 5.30 -33.04 -29.57
C LEU A 14 5.15 -31.51 -29.67
N SER A 15 4.16 -30.94 -28.95
CA SER A 15 4.17 -29.55 -28.50
C SER A 15 3.09 -29.34 -27.43
N ALA A 16 3.26 -29.96 -26.27
CA ALA A 16 2.42 -29.71 -25.08
C ALA A 16 3.18 -28.93 -23.97
N ALA A 17 4.31 -28.30 -24.29
CA ALA A 17 5.18 -27.63 -23.32
C ALA A 17 4.85 -26.14 -23.06
N GLY A 18 3.72 -25.62 -23.55
CA GLY A 18 3.40 -24.19 -23.51
C GLY A 18 2.48 -23.69 -22.39
N LEU A 19 1.97 -24.56 -21.51
CA LEU A 19 0.90 -24.20 -20.56
C LEU A 19 1.34 -23.93 -19.12
N PHE A 20 2.63 -23.79 -18.84
CA PHE A 20 3.08 -23.24 -17.56
C PHE A 20 3.11 -21.71 -17.66
N GLY A 21 1.95 -21.09 -17.45
CA GLY A 21 1.86 -19.65 -17.23
C GLY A 21 2.76 -19.28 -16.07
N ALA A 22 3.79 -18.47 -16.34
CA ALA A 22 4.60 -17.88 -15.29
C ALA A 22 3.65 -17.08 -14.38
N ALA A 23 3.50 -17.53 -13.13
CA ALA A 23 2.84 -16.74 -12.11
C ALA A 23 3.64 -15.44 -11.97
N GLN A 24 3.14 -14.34 -12.53
CA GLN A 24 3.75 -13.03 -12.31
C GLN A 24 3.60 -12.71 -10.83
N ALA A 25 4.73 -12.65 -10.11
CA ALA A 25 4.75 -12.15 -8.75
C ALA A 25 4.25 -10.70 -8.77
N GLN A 26 3.07 -10.47 -8.21
CA GLN A 26 2.49 -9.13 -8.12
C GLN A 26 3.38 -8.27 -7.23
N SER A 27 3.71 -7.06 -7.67
CA SER A 27 4.51 -6.12 -6.86
C SER A 27 3.81 -5.82 -5.53
N PRO A 28 4.57 -5.68 -4.43
CA PRO A 28 4.01 -5.37 -3.11
C PRO A 28 3.21 -4.06 -3.15
N VAL A 29 2.09 -4.03 -2.44
CA VAL A 29 1.38 -2.78 -2.17
C VAL A 29 2.22 -1.93 -1.22
N VAL A 30 2.53 -0.70 -1.62
CA VAL A 30 3.31 0.23 -0.79
C VAL A 30 2.37 1.17 -0.05
N ILE A 31 2.31 1.04 1.28
CA ILE A 31 1.57 1.95 2.15
C ILE A 31 2.54 3.03 2.63
N LYS A 32 2.36 4.25 2.15
CA LYS A 32 3.08 5.42 2.67
C LYS A 32 2.31 5.99 3.86
N PHE A 33 2.90 5.90 5.04
CA PHE A 33 2.37 6.42 6.29
C PHE A 33 3.15 7.68 6.69
N ALA A 34 2.56 8.86 6.42
CA ALA A 34 3.15 10.14 6.80
C ALA A 34 2.60 10.65 8.15
N HIS A 35 3.47 11.23 8.97
CA HIS A 35 3.07 11.91 10.21
C HIS A 35 4.06 13.01 10.64
N VAL A 36 3.56 13.95 11.45
CA VAL A 36 4.25 15.22 11.72
C VAL A 36 5.24 15.21 12.90
N VAL A 37 5.28 14.13 13.68
CA VAL A 37 6.13 14.01 14.89
C VAL A 37 7.34 13.09 14.69
N ALA A 38 8.27 13.09 15.64
CA ALA A 38 9.42 12.20 15.65
C ALA A 38 9.06 10.74 15.99
N ASP A 39 9.88 9.81 15.53
CA ASP A 39 9.75 8.36 15.78
C ASP A 39 9.77 8.00 17.27
N SER A 40 10.46 8.78 18.10
CA SER A 40 10.58 8.57 19.54
C SER A 40 9.30 8.89 20.32
N THR A 41 8.33 9.55 19.70
CA THR A 41 7.05 9.87 20.33
C THR A 41 6.13 8.64 20.32
N PRO A 42 5.11 8.56 21.20
CA PRO A 42 4.14 7.46 21.17
C PRO A 42 3.45 7.27 19.82
N LYS A 43 3.16 8.36 19.09
CA LYS A 43 2.57 8.30 17.74
C LYS A 43 3.58 7.73 16.72
N GLY A 44 4.83 8.16 16.77
CA GLY A 44 5.90 7.63 15.92
C GLY A 44 6.15 6.14 16.16
N GLN A 45 6.24 5.74 17.43
CA GLN A 45 6.35 4.33 17.82
C GLN A 45 5.14 3.51 17.37
N GLY A 46 3.94 4.08 17.43
CA GLY A 46 2.72 3.45 16.89
C GLY A 46 2.80 3.22 15.38
N ALA A 47 3.32 4.18 14.61
CA ALA A 47 3.51 4.04 13.16
C ALA A 47 4.54 2.96 12.81
N LEU A 48 5.65 2.90 13.55
CA LEU A 48 6.66 1.85 13.38
C LEU A 48 6.13 0.47 13.78
N LEU A 49 5.33 0.37 14.84
CA LEU A 49 4.66 -0.87 15.23
C LEU A 49 3.64 -1.32 14.18
N PHE A 50 2.88 -0.38 13.59
CA PHE A 50 1.98 -0.67 12.49
C PHE A 50 2.75 -1.27 11.30
N LYS A 51 3.87 -0.63 10.90
CA LYS A 51 4.76 -1.16 9.87
C LYS A 51 5.17 -2.61 10.17
N GLN A 52 5.74 -2.84 11.35
CA GLN A 52 6.18 -4.18 11.76
C GLN A 52 5.05 -5.21 11.65
N LYS A 53 3.86 -4.89 12.19
CA LYS A 53 2.74 -5.84 12.23
C LYS A 53 2.06 -6.05 10.89
N ALA A 54 2.03 -5.03 10.02
CA ALA A 54 1.51 -5.16 8.67
C ALA A 54 2.42 -6.07 7.84
N GLU A 55 3.74 -5.81 7.85
CA GLU A 55 4.72 -6.59 7.11
C GLU A 55 4.83 -8.04 7.65
N GLU A 56 4.78 -8.25 8.97
CA GLU A 56 4.76 -9.59 9.59
C GLU A 56 3.56 -10.44 9.14
N ARG A 57 2.37 -9.83 9.04
CA ARG A 57 1.13 -10.56 8.76
C ARG A 57 0.87 -10.75 7.27
N LEU A 58 1.36 -9.84 6.43
CA LEU A 58 1.07 -9.81 4.99
C LEU A 58 2.25 -10.27 4.15
N GLY A 59 3.43 -10.42 4.75
CA GLY A 59 4.66 -10.86 4.08
C GLY A 59 4.97 -9.96 2.88
N ASP A 60 5.39 -10.59 1.79
CA ASP A 60 5.81 -9.89 0.57
C ASP A 60 4.69 -9.16 -0.18
N LYS A 61 3.44 -9.20 0.32
CA LYS A 61 2.31 -8.52 -0.33
C LYS A 61 2.23 -7.04 0.02
N VAL A 62 2.80 -6.62 1.16
CA VAL A 62 2.73 -5.23 1.64
C VAL A 62 4.08 -4.77 2.14
N LYS A 63 4.43 -3.54 1.77
CA LYS A 63 5.55 -2.79 2.33
C LYS A 63 5.03 -1.49 2.94
N VAL A 64 5.43 -1.19 4.17
CA VAL A 64 5.06 0.09 4.82
C VAL A 64 6.27 1.01 4.87
N GLU A 65 6.09 2.21 4.36
CA GLU A 65 7.07 3.29 4.37
C GLU A 65 6.58 4.37 5.33
N VAL A 66 7.28 4.55 6.45
CA VAL A 66 6.95 5.53 7.48
C VAL A 66 7.76 6.80 7.23
N TYR A 67 7.08 7.94 7.18
CA TYR A 67 7.67 9.26 6.95
C TYR A 67 7.39 10.17 8.15
N PRO A 68 8.32 10.23 9.12
CA PRO A 68 8.16 11.02 10.33
C PRO A 68 8.55 12.49 10.11
N ASN A 69 8.35 13.33 11.12
CA ASN A 69 8.76 14.74 11.15
C ASN A 69 8.33 15.54 9.91
N SER A 70 7.17 15.22 9.35
CA SER A 70 6.68 15.89 8.13
C SER A 70 7.66 15.81 6.96
N SER A 71 8.52 14.76 6.92
CA SER A 71 9.59 14.62 5.93
C SER A 71 9.08 14.43 4.49
N LEU A 72 7.82 14.00 4.35
CA LEU A 72 7.16 13.85 3.05
C LEU A 72 6.16 14.97 2.77
N TYR A 73 5.30 15.30 3.75
CA TYR A 73 4.32 16.38 3.67
C TYR A 73 4.21 17.12 5.00
N GLY A 74 4.05 18.44 4.93
CA GLY A 74 3.87 19.33 6.08
C GLY A 74 2.50 19.22 6.74
N ASP A 75 2.41 19.70 7.99
CA ASP A 75 1.13 19.91 8.66
C ASP A 75 0.28 20.90 7.85
N GLY A 76 -0.89 20.46 7.39
CA GLY A 76 -1.80 21.20 6.51
C GLY A 76 -1.80 20.74 5.04
N GLN A 77 -0.75 20.08 4.56
CA GLN A 77 -0.71 19.49 3.21
C GLN A 77 -1.03 18.00 3.19
N GLU A 78 -0.86 17.33 4.34
CA GLU A 78 -1.00 15.88 4.45
C GLU A 78 -2.39 15.37 4.02
N MET A 79 -3.47 16.09 4.33
CA MET A 79 -4.82 15.67 3.92
C MET A 79 -5.04 15.73 2.41
N ASP A 80 -4.49 16.74 1.73
CA ASP A 80 -4.55 16.83 0.27
C ASP A 80 -3.74 15.68 -0.36
N ALA A 81 -2.58 15.36 0.20
CA ALA A 81 -1.76 14.21 -0.21
C ALA A 81 -2.48 12.87 0.00
N LEU A 82 -3.33 12.76 1.03
CA LEU A 82 -4.16 11.56 1.23
C LEU A 82 -5.28 11.49 0.17
N LEU A 83 -5.93 12.61 -0.13
CA LEU A 83 -7.00 12.68 -1.12
C LEU A 83 -6.50 12.45 -2.55
N SER A 84 -5.28 12.89 -2.87
CA SER A 84 -4.63 12.63 -4.18
C SER A 84 -4.10 11.20 -4.32
N GLY A 85 -3.96 10.47 -3.21
CA GLY A 85 -3.34 9.14 -3.18
C GLY A 85 -1.81 9.15 -3.13
N ASP A 86 -1.19 10.31 -2.92
CA ASP A 86 0.27 10.44 -2.77
C ASP A 86 0.77 9.77 -1.49
N VAL A 87 -0.08 9.74 -0.45
CA VAL A 87 0.08 8.94 0.78
C VAL A 87 -1.16 8.08 1.01
N HIS A 88 -0.99 6.99 1.77
CA HIS A 88 -2.05 6.00 1.98
C HIS A 88 -2.56 5.99 3.42
N LEU A 89 -1.76 6.51 4.36
CA LEU A 89 -2.12 6.57 5.76
C LEU A 89 -1.57 7.84 6.41
N LEU A 90 -2.37 8.42 7.30
CA LEU A 90 -2.01 9.54 8.15
C LEU A 90 -2.41 9.25 9.60
N ALA A 91 -1.87 10.04 10.54
CA ALA A 91 -2.30 10.04 11.94
C ALA A 91 -2.55 11.47 12.46
N PRO A 92 -3.52 12.21 11.87
CA PRO A 92 -3.78 13.61 12.23
C PRO A 92 -4.46 13.73 13.61
N SER A 93 -4.53 14.94 14.14
CA SER A 93 -5.44 15.25 15.25
C SER A 93 -6.89 15.21 14.76
N LEU A 94 -7.84 14.82 15.63
CA LEU A 94 -9.27 14.90 15.31
C LEU A 94 -9.71 16.33 14.99
N SER A 95 -9.08 17.32 15.62
CA SER A 95 -9.35 18.75 15.39
C SER A 95 -9.07 19.19 13.95
N LYS A 96 -8.26 18.44 13.18
CA LYS A 96 -8.00 18.72 11.76
C LYS A 96 -9.11 18.21 10.83
N LEU A 97 -10.04 17.41 11.35
CA LEU A 97 -11.12 16.80 10.57
C LEU A 97 -12.41 17.65 10.57
N GLU A 98 -12.41 18.82 11.19
CA GLU A 98 -13.59 19.69 11.30
C GLU A 98 -14.19 20.08 9.94
N HIS A 99 -13.34 20.31 8.93
CA HIS A 99 -13.77 20.68 7.58
C HIS A 99 -14.50 19.53 6.86
N TYR A 100 -14.25 18.28 7.28
CA TYR A 100 -14.84 17.08 6.67
C TYR A 100 -16.03 16.54 7.49
N GLN A 101 -15.96 16.63 8.82
CA GLN A 101 -17.03 16.16 9.69
C GLN A 101 -17.11 16.97 10.99
N LYS A 102 -18.05 17.93 11.03
CA LYS A 102 -18.29 18.79 12.19
C LYS A 102 -18.56 18.02 13.49
N LYS A 103 -19.18 16.83 13.43
CA LYS A 103 -19.45 16.02 14.63
C LYS A 103 -18.17 15.59 15.38
N LEU A 104 -17.02 15.53 14.70
CA LEU A 104 -15.75 15.17 15.34
C LEU A 104 -15.19 16.27 16.25
N GLN A 105 -15.62 17.53 16.08
CA GLN A 105 -15.26 18.62 17.00
C GLN A 105 -15.79 18.42 18.43
N LEU A 106 -16.72 17.47 18.64
CA LEU A 106 -17.14 17.08 19.97
C LEU A 106 -15.92 16.77 20.84
N PHE A 107 -14.94 16.04 20.31
CA PHE A 107 -13.74 15.62 21.03
C PHE A 107 -12.79 16.78 21.39
N ASP A 108 -13.01 17.97 20.83
CA ASP A 108 -12.23 19.18 21.11
C ASP A 108 -12.91 20.11 22.15
N LEU A 109 -14.09 19.74 22.66
CA LEU A 109 -14.78 20.57 23.64
C LEU A 109 -14.02 20.63 24.97
N PRO A 110 -13.86 21.83 25.56
CA PRO A 110 -13.20 21.96 26.85
C PRO A 110 -14.01 21.26 27.94
N PHE A 111 -13.32 20.56 28.84
CA PHE A 111 -13.90 19.83 29.97
C PHE A 111 -14.84 18.67 29.59
N LEU A 112 -14.76 18.15 28.34
CA LEU A 112 -15.60 17.01 27.93
C LEU A 112 -15.28 15.71 28.68
N PHE A 113 -13.99 15.47 28.97
CA PHE A 113 -13.54 14.26 29.62
C PHE A 113 -13.12 14.54 31.07
N GLU A 114 -13.60 13.71 31.99
CA GLU A 114 -13.09 13.62 33.36
C GLU A 114 -11.86 12.69 33.36
N ASN A 115 -10.81 13.07 34.10
CA ASN A 115 -9.54 12.33 34.16
C ASN A 115 -9.63 11.06 35.01
#